data_AF-A0A9X5X7E1-F1
#
_entry.id   AF-A0A9X5X7E1-F1
#
_cell.length_a   1.000
_cell.length_b   1.000
_cell.length_c   1.000
_cell.angle_alpha   90.00
_cell.angle_beta   90.00
_cell.angle_gamma   90.00
#
_symmetry.space_group_name_H-M   'P 1'
#
loop_
_entity.id
_entity.type
_entity.pdbx_description
1 polymer ?
#
loop_
_entity_poly.entity_id
_entity_poly.type
_entity_poly.pdbx_seq_one_letter_code
_entity_poly.pdbx_strand_id
1 'polypeptide(L)'
;QFIDAVRRVAAGGTAMDPQVIQQLLARRSHTAQPLGRLTPRELEVLELMAQGRSNAAIAAQLVVTERAIAKHTSNIFTKLGLEVSDDDNRRVLAVLAYLDHGSH
;
A
#
# COMPACT_ATOMS: atom_id res chain seq x y z
N GLN A 1 -3.27 23.28 37.53
CA GLN A 1 -3.67 22.04 38.23
C GLN A 1 -4.32 21.12 37.19
N PHE A 2 -3.60 20.19 36.57
CA PHE A 2 -3.07 18.93 37.11
C PHE A 2 -4.13 17.84 37.42
N ILE A 3 -5.38 17.93 36.92
CA ILE A 3 -6.41 16.88 37.20
C ILE A 3 -7.09 16.24 35.97
N ASP A 4 -7.00 16.78 34.75
CA ASP A 4 -7.57 16.09 33.57
C ASP A 4 -6.60 15.14 32.86
N ALA A 5 -5.38 14.98 33.40
CA ALA A 5 -4.35 14.14 32.81
C ALA A 5 -4.49 12.63 33.07
N VAL A 6 -5.41 12.14 33.91
CA VAL A 6 -5.17 10.80 34.53
C VAL A 6 -6.34 9.80 34.49
N ARG A 7 -7.51 10.05 33.88
CA ARG A 7 -8.67 9.16 34.11
C ARG A 7 -9.28 8.33 32.99
N ARG A 8 -8.73 8.22 31.78
CA ARG A 8 -9.17 7.18 30.83
C ARG A 8 -8.10 7.00 29.72
N VAL A 9 -7.16 6.05 29.75
CA VAL A 9 -7.29 4.57 29.75
C VAL A 9 -8.13 4.13 28.53
N ALA A 10 -7.64 3.36 27.54
CA ALA A 10 -6.96 2.06 27.67
C ALA A 10 -6.13 1.69 26.42
N ALA A 11 -5.09 0.87 26.63
CA ALA A 11 -4.31 0.10 25.62
C ALA A 11 -3.04 0.71 24.97
N GLY A 12 -2.37 1.68 25.61
CA GLY A 12 -0.95 1.95 25.29
C GLY A 12 -0.65 2.96 24.16
N GLY A 13 -1.61 3.80 23.78
CA GLY A 13 -1.38 4.88 22.81
C GLY A 13 -0.73 6.11 23.44
N THR A 14 0.40 6.56 22.88
CA THR A 14 0.93 7.90 23.13
C THR A 14 -0.04 8.96 22.59
N ALA A 15 -0.33 9.99 23.38
CA ALA A 15 -1.08 11.15 22.93
C ALA A 15 -0.20 11.90 21.90
N MET A 16 -0.36 11.57 20.62
CA MET A 16 0.36 12.23 19.54
C MET A 16 -0.38 13.51 19.17
N ASP A 17 0.35 14.62 19.19
CA ASP A 17 -0.11 15.94 18.78
C ASP A 17 -0.66 15.89 17.33
N PRO A 18 -1.85 16.45 17.05
CA PRO A 18 -2.42 16.50 15.71
C PRO A 18 -1.47 17.05 14.64
N GLN A 19 -0.60 18.00 14.99
CA GLN A 19 0.40 18.54 14.06
C GLN A 19 1.51 17.53 13.76
N VAL A 20 1.90 16.71 14.74
CA VAL A 20 2.85 15.61 14.55
C VAL A 20 2.23 14.51 13.69
N ILE A 21 0.95 14.20 13.89
CA ILE A 21 0.19 13.28 13.03
C ILE A 21 0.15 13.80 11.59
N GLN A 22 -0.14 15.09 11.40
CA GLN A 22 -0.14 15.70 10.07
C GLN A 22 1.25 15.71 9.42
N GLN A 23 2.33 15.95 10.17
CA GLN A 23 3.68 15.84 9.63
C GLN A 23 4.08 14.40 9.29
N LEU A 24 3.63 13.41 10.07
CA LEU A 24 3.85 11.99 9.77
C LEU A 24 3.07 11.55 8.52
N LEU A 25 1.82 11.99 8.39
CA LEU A 25 0.99 11.76 7.20
C LEU A 25 1.53 12.53 5.99
N ALA A 26 2.00 13.77 6.17
CA ALA A 26 2.62 14.56 5.12
C ALA A 26 3.97 13.98 4.69
N ARG A 27 4.78 13.41 5.60
CA ARG A 27 6.00 12.67 5.23
C ARG A 27 5.69 11.39 4.44
N ARG A 28 4.56 10.72 4.71
CA ARG A 28 4.04 9.62 3.87
C ARG A 28 3.49 10.11 2.53
N SER A 29 2.95 11.33 2.48
CA SER A 29 2.41 11.96 1.25
C SER A 29 3.50 12.57 0.36
N HIS A 30 4.61 13.05 0.94
CA HIS A 30 5.73 13.70 0.25
C HIS A 30 6.76 12.71 -0.33
N THR A 31 6.67 11.41 -0.04
CA THR A 31 7.22 10.36 -0.91
C THR A 31 6.29 10.21 -2.12
N ALA A 32 6.44 11.14 -3.07
CA ALA A 32 5.68 11.27 -4.31
C ALA A 32 5.13 9.93 -4.85
N GLN A 33 3.80 9.84 -4.92
CA GLN A 33 2.99 8.90 -5.71
C GLN A 33 3.75 7.60 -6.07
N PRO A 34 3.82 6.60 -5.17
CA PRO A 34 4.56 5.37 -5.43
C PRO A 34 4.10 4.65 -6.72
N LEU A 35 2.85 4.88 -7.16
CA LEU A 35 2.33 4.42 -8.45
C LEU A 35 2.99 5.06 -9.68
N GLY A 36 3.46 6.31 -9.59
CA GLY A 36 4.13 7.02 -10.70
C GLY A 36 5.49 6.41 -11.09
N ARG A 37 6.02 5.49 -10.27
CA ARG A 37 7.24 4.70 -10.55
C ARG A 37 6.94 3.40 -11.31
N LEU A 38 5.67 3.03 -11.42
CA LEU A 38 5.25 1.83 -12.14
C LEU A 38 5.24 2.10 -13.64
N THR A 39 5.67 1.10 -14.40
CA THR A 39 5.49 1.10 -15.86
C THR A 39 4.00 0.92 -16.20
N PRO A 40 3.57 1.28 -17.42
CA PRO A 40 2.18 1.07 -17.85
C PRO A 40 1.70 -0.38 -17.66
N ARG A 41 2.58 -1.36 -17.95
CA ARG A 41 2.26 -2.78 -17.78
C ARG A 41 2.13 -3.20 -16.31
N GLU A 42 2.94 -2.61 -15.43
CA GLU A 42 2.84 -2.88 -13.99
C GLU A 42 1.59 -2.25 -13.39
N LEU A 43 1.19 -1.06 -13.88
CA LEU A 43 -0.06 -0.43 -13.48
C LEU A 43 -1.28 -1.26 -13.91
N GLU A 44 -1.31 -1.76 -15.14
CA GLU A 44 -2.35 -2.67 -15.64
C GLU A 44 -2.44 -3.96 -14.81
N VAL A 45 -1.29 -4.56 -14.47
CA VAL A 45 -1.25 -5.73 -13.57
C VAL A 45 -1.81 -5.40 -12.19
N LEU A 46 -1.47 -4.23 -11.63
CA LEU A 46 -1.96 -3.78 -10.32
C LEU A 46 -3.46 -3.48 -10.33
N GLU A 47 -3.99 -2.90 -11.41
CA GLU A 47 -5.42 -2.67 -11.60
C GLU A 47 -6.20 -3.99 -11.59
N LEU A 48 -5.76 -4.99 -12.36
CA LEU A 48 -6.39 -6.32 -12.34
C LEU A 48 -6.25 -7.01 -10.97
N MET A 49 -5.16 -6.73 -10.26
CA MET A 49 -4.95 -7.15 -8.88
C MET A 49 -6.03 -6.58 -7.96
N ALA A 50 -6.32 -5.28 -8.09
CA ALA A 50 -7.33 -4.56 -7.32
C ALA A 50 -8.76 -5.04 -7.64
N GLN A 51 -8.99 -5.54 -8.85
CA GLN A 51 -10.22 -6.26 -9.21
C GLN A 51 -10.32 -7.68 -8.62
N GLY A 52 -9.35 -8.10 -7.81
CA GLY A 52 -9.35 -9.41 -7.16
C GLY A 52 -8.94 -10.58 -8.07
N ARG A 53 -8.38 -10.31 -9.25
CA ARG A 53 -7.96 -11.38 -10.18
C ARG A 53 -6.76 -12.15 -9.63
N SER A 54 -6.68 -13.45 -9.90
CA SER A 54 -5.50 -14.28 -9.60
C SER A 54 -4.39 -14.07 -10.65
N ASN A 55 -3.16 -14.52 -10.38
CA ASN A 55 -2.08 -14.43 -11.37
C ASN A 55 -2.39 -15.21 -12.65
N ALA A 56 -3.06 -16.36 -12.55
CA ALA A 56 -3.54 -17.14 -13.69
C ALA A 56 -4.56 -16.37 -14.53
N ALA A 57 -5.53 -15.72 -13.89
CA ALA A 57 -6.53 -14.91 -14.59
C ALA A 57 -5.91 -13.69 -15.27
N ILE A 58 -4.99 -13.00 -14.58
CA ILE A 58 -4.24 -11.88 -15.15
C ILE A 58 -3.41 -12.35 -16.34
N ALA A 59 -2.70 -13.48 -16.21
CA ALA A 59 -1.86 -14.04 -17.27
C ALA A 59 -2.68 -14.37 -18.53
N ALA A 60 -3.85 -14.99 -18.35
CA ALA A 60 -4.77 -15.31 -19.44
C ALA A 60 -5.30 -14.04 -20.13
N GLN A 61 -5.73 -13.04 -19.35
CA GLN A 61 -6.26 -11.77 -19.89
C GLN A 61 -5.19 -10.98 -20.65
N LEU A 62 -3.96 -10.99 -20.13
CA LEU A 62 -2.84 -10.23 -20.66
C LEU A 62 -2.04 -11.01 -21.73
N VAL A 63 -2.46 -12.23 -22.05
CA VAL A 63 -1.84 -13.16 -23.01
C VAL A 63 -0.34 -13.37 -22.75
N VAL A 64 -0.01 -13.66 -21.49
CA VAL A 64 1.37 -13.93 -21.02
C VAL A 64 1.39 -15.15 -20.09
N THR A 65 2.58 -15.54 -19.61
CA THR A 65 2.72 -16.64 -18.65
C THR A 65 2.47 -16.17 -17.22
N GLU A 66 2.01 -17.09 -16.35
CA GLU A 66 1.88 -16.81 -14.90
C GLU A 66 3.21 -16.40 -14.27
N ARG A 67 4.33 -16.96 -14.75
CA ARG A 67 5.68 -16.59 -14.34
C ARG A 67 5.99 -15.11 -14.65
N ALA A 68 5.53 -14.60 -15.79
CA ALA A 68 5.69 -13.19 -16.13
C ALA A 68 4.88 -12.31 -15.16
N ILE A 69 3.65 -12.70 -14.81
CA ILE A 69 2.84 -11.97 -13.83
C ILE A 69 3.46 -12.00 -12.43
N ALA A 70 4.02 -13.13 -12.00
CA ALA A 70 4.75 -13.22 -10.74
C ALA A 70 5.96 -12.26 -10.72
N LYS A 71 6.70 -12.16 -11.84
CA LYS A 71 7.80 -11.21 -12.00
C LYS A 71 7.31 -9.76 -11.92
N HIS A 72 6.24 -9.39 -12.63
CA HIS A 72 5.66 -8.06 -12.55
C HIS A 72 5.19 -7.72 -11.12
N THR A 73 4.52 -8.66 -10.45
CA THR A 73 4.05 -8.52 -9.07
C THR A 73 5.22 -8.27 -8.11
N SER A 74 6.30 -9.04 -8.23
CA SER A 74 7.51 -8.82 -7.43
C SER A 74 8.12 -7.44 -7.68
N ASN A 75 8.19 -7.00 -8.93
CA ASN A 75 8.73 -5.68 -9.27
C ASN A 75 7.86 -4.55 -8.72
N ILE A 76 6.53 -4.70 -8.78
CA ILE A 76 5.57 -3.76 -8.18
C ILE A 76 5.86 -3.62 -6.70
N PHE A 77 5.95 -4.72 -5.95
CA PHE A 77 6.22 -4.68 -4.51
C PHE A 77 7.53 -3.94 -4.19
N THR A 78 8.60 -4.25 -4.92
CA THR A 78 9.88 -3.55 -4.76
C THR A 78 9.76 -2.05 -5.06
N LYS A 79 9.05 -1.67 -6.13
CA LYS A 79 8.88 -0.26 -6.53
C LYS A 79 7.99 0.53 -5.57
N LEU A 80 7.02 -0.13 -4.94
CA LEU A 80 6.16 0.43 -3.90
C LEU A 80 6.83 0.42 -2.51
N GLY A 81 8.04 -0.14 -2.37
CA GLY A 81 8.74 -0.23 -1.09
C GLY A 81 8.11 -1.23 -0.11
N LEU A 82 7.40 -2.24 -0.62
CA LEU A 82 6.74 -3.27 0.18
C LEU A 82 7.73 -4.40 0.50
N GLU A 83 8.28 -4.34 1.71
CA GLU A 83 9.21 -5.34 2.23
C GLU A 83 8.49 -6.66 2.56
N VAL A 84 9.24 -7.76 2.55
CA VAL A 84 8.73 -9.06 3.01
C VAL A 84 8.50 -8.98 4.51
N SER A 85 7.30 -9.34 4.94
CA SER A 85 6.85 -9.37 6.33
C SER A 85 6.07 -10.66 6.54
N ASP A 86 6.22 -11.26 7.72
CA ASP A 86 5.47 -12.46 8.10
C ASP A 86 4.02 -12.13 8.47
N ASP A 87 3.77 -10.88 8.90
CA ASP A 87 2.47 -10.42 9.38
C ASP A 87 1.64 -9.75 8.27
N ASP A 88 2.27 -9.30 7.18
CA ASP A 88 1.62 -8.51 6.14
C ASP A 88 1.48 -9.22 4.79
N ASN A 89 0.33 -9.03 4.15
CA ASN A 89 0.13 -9.45 2.77
C ASN A 89 0.48 -8.31 1.79
N ARG A 90 1.67 -8.39 1.17
CA ARG A 90 2.14 -7.40 0.19
C ARG A 90 1.19 -7.16 -0.99
N ARG A 91 0.42 -8.17 -1.39
CA ARG A 91 -0.59 -8.01 -2.46
C ARG A 91 -1.70 -7.08 -2.00
N VAL A 92 -2.20 -7.28 -0.79
CA VAL A 92 -3.25 -6.44 -0.19
C VAL A 92 -2.72 -5.02 0.01
N LEU A 93 -1.51 -4.87 0.54
CA LEU A 93 -0.87 -3.55 0.71
C LEU A 93 -0.71 -2.81 -0.62
N ALA A 94 -0.30 -3.50 -1.69
CA ALA A 94 -0.21 -2.91 -3.03
C ALA A 94 -1.57 -2.46 -3.56
N VAL A 95 -2.63 -3.25 -3.34
CA VAL A 95 -4.00 -2.90 -3.75
C VAL A 95 -4.53 -1.71 -2.95
N LEU A 96 -4.30 -1.65 -1.63
CA LEU A 96 -4.69 -0.50 -0.82
C LEU A 96 -3.98 0.78 -1.29
N ALA A 97 -2.68 0.70 -1.59
CA ALA A 97 -1.94 1.82 -2.15
C ALA A 97 -2.48 2.29 -3.52
N TYR A 98 -3.04 1.38 -4.33
CA TYR A 98 -3.71 1.72 -5.58
C TYR A 98 -5.05 2.44 -5.36
N LEU A 99 -5.87 1.94 -4.44
CA LEU A 99 -7.22 2.49 -4.16
C LEU A 99 -7.17 3.86 -3.47
N ASP A 100 -6.19 4.08 -2.58
CA ASP A 100 -5.96 5.38 -1.94
C ASP A 100 -5.63 6.47 -2.98
N HIS A 101 -5.06 6.10 -4.13
CA HIS A 101 -4.73 7.05 -5.20
C HIS A 101 -5.94 7.43 -6.06
N GLY A 102 -6.90 6.52 -6.28
CA GLY A 102 -8.10 6.77 -7.09
C GLY A 102 -9.22 7.49 -6.35
N SER A 103 -9.06 7.76 -5.06
CA SER A 103 -10.07 8.39 -4.20
C SER A 103 -9.96 9.94 -4.12
N HIS A 104 -9.18 10.54 -5.02
CA HIS A 104 -8.97 11.99 -5.15
C HIS A 104 -9.47 12.51 -6.50
#